data_AF-A0A8T5SZL8-F1
#
_entry.id   AF-A0A8T5SZL8-F1
#
_cell.length_a   1.000
_cell.length_b   1.000
_cell.length_c   1.000
_cell.angle_alpha   90.00
_cell.angle_beta   90.00
_cell.angle_gamma   90.00
#
_symmetry.space_group_name_H-M   'P 1'
#
loop_
_entity.id
_entity.type
_entity.pdbx_description
1 polymer ?
#
loop_
_entity_poly.entity_id
_entity_poly.type
_entity_poly.pdbx_seq_one_letter_code
_entity_poly.pdbx_strand_id
1 'polypeptide(L)'
;MSDEEEYGWTTVWALTSIYFAQIRKDQKVPASYKKMAFPQNLKKYENICEIIYMGDFINRAIFNDDELIDGIKRLTNGGFITEQDGFLLTTQKFEHAYSDATKTMKNISIEAALHVIAGILETKLHYE
;
A
#
# COMPACT_ATOMS: atom_id res chain seq x y z
N MET A 1 -22.92 10.23 12.33
CA MET A 1 -21.56 10.70 12.02
C MET A 1 -21.33 10.33 10.57
N SER A 2 -21.02 11.31 9.73
CA SER A 2 -20.92 11.17 8.28
C SER A 2 -19.79 10.22 7.88
N ASP A 3 -20.14 9.16 7.13
CA ASP A 3 -19.26 8.12 6.57
C ASP A 3 -18.42 8.64 5.37
N GLU A 4 -17.87 9.85 5.45
CA GLU A 4 -17.31 10.55 4.27
C GLU A 4 -15.76 10.55 4.16
N GLU A 5 -15.02 9.92 5.06
CA GLU A 5 -13.57 9.69 4.87
C GLU A 5 -13.17 8.25 5.26
N GLU A 6 -13.63 7.26 4.50
CA GLU A 6 -13.28 5.86 4.76
C GLU A 6 -11.78 5.59 4.55
N TYR A 7 -11.14 6.31 3.61
CA TYR A 7 -9.74 6.15 3.24
C TYR A 7 -9.01 7.50 3.20
N GLY A 8 -8.27 7.82 4.28
CA GLY A 8 -7.38 8.99 4.32
C GLY A 8 -6.04 8.76 3.62
N TRP A 9 -5.21 9.80 3.52
CA TRP A 9 -3.88 9.75 2.89
C TRP A 9 -2.96 8.65 3.44
N THR A 10 -3.07 8.31 4.73
CA THR A 10 -2.37 7.17 5.34
C THR A 10 -2.68 5.85 4.62
N THR A 11 -3.93 5.66 4.18
CA THR A 11 -4.35 4.45 3.45
C THR A 11 -3.83 4.47 2.02
N VAL A 12 -3.85 5.64 1.37
CA VAL A 12 -3.24 5.84 0.04
C VAL A 12 -1.75 5.47 0.11
N TRP A 13 -1.03 5.97 1.11
CA TRP A 13 0.39 5.67 1.29
C TRP A 13 0.62 4.19 1.57
N ALA A 14 -0.17 3.56 2.43
CA ALA A 14 -0.04 2.13 2.73
C ALA A 14 -0.24 1.28 1.48
N LEU A 15 -1.31 1.52 0.71
CA LEU A 15 -1.59 0.78 -0.53
C LEU A 15 -0.50 1.00 -1.58
N THR A 16 -0.04 2.23 -1.73
CA THR A 16 1.05 2.58 -2.65
C THR A 16 2.34 1.87 -2.26
N SER A 17 2.65 1.81 -0.96
CA SER A 17 3.84 1.14 -0.44
C SER A 17 3.80 -0.37 -0.66
N ILE A 18 2.65 -1.00 -0.41
CA ILE A 18 2.42 -2.43 -0.67
C ILE A 18 2.58 -2.73 -2.17
N TYR A 19 1.95 -1.94 -3.02
CA TYR A 19 2.03 -2.11 -4.47
C TYR A 19 3.48 -1.99 -4.97
N PHE A 20 4.21 -0.95 -4.57
CA PHE A 20 5.59 -0.77 -5.00
C PHE A 20 6.55 -1.82 -4.43
N ALA A 21 6.33 -2.27 -3.18
CA ALA A 21 7.10 -3.37 -2.60
C ALA A 21 6.87 -4.67 -3.38
N GLN A 22 5.67 -4.89 -3.90
CA GLN A 22 5.33 -6.06 -4.72
C GLN A 22 6.00 -6.02 -6.10
N ILE A 23 6.01 -4.87 -6.79
CA ILE A 23 6.53 -4.78 -8.16
C ILE A 23 8.04 -4.48 -8.24
N ARG A 24 8.64 -3.90 -7.19
CA ARG A 24 10.09 -3.60 -7.12
C ARG A 24 10.85 -4.63 -6.27
N LYS A 25 10.72 -5.91 -6.64
CA LYS A 25 11.38 -7.02 -5.92
C LYS A 25 12.92 -6.98 -6.02
N ASP A 26 13.46 -6.21 -6.96
CA ASP A 26 14.89 -5.99 -7.16
C ASP A 26 15.48 -4.95 -6.18
N GLN A 27 14.63 -4.17 -5.51
CA GLN A 27 15.06 -3.12 -4.61
C GLN A 27 15.67 -3.70 -3.33
N LYS A 28 16.95 -3.38 -3.07
CA LYS A 28 17.63 -3.81 -1.85
C LYS A 28 17.19 -2.97 -0.65
N VAL A 29 16.43 -3.58 0.25
CA VAL A 29 16.07 -2.98 1.54
C VAL A 29 17.32 -2.81 2.41
N PRO A 30 17.62 -1.59 2.91
CA PRO A 30 18.78 -1.36 3.78
C PRO A 30 18.71 -2.21 5.06
N ALA A 31 19.87 -2.66 5.55
CA ALA A 31 19.95 -3.51 6.74
C ALA A 31 19.42 -2.85 8.03
N SER A 32 19.31 -1.51 8.05
CA SER A 32 18.69 -0.76 9.15
C SER A 32 17.22 -1.12 9.35
N TYR A 33 16.45 -1.31 8.26
CA TYR A 33 15.03 -1.68 8.33
C TYR A 33 14.85 -3.09 8.90
N LYS A 34 15.77 -4.02 8.58
CA LYS A 34 15.75 -5.38 9.13
C LYS A 34 16.04 -5.46 10.63
N LYS A 35 16.55 -4.36 11.22
CA LYS A 35 16.82 -4.24 12.66
C LYS A 35 15.72 -3.49 13.40
N MET A 36 14.71 -2.95 12.69
CA MET A 36 13.60 -2.25 13.32
C MET A 36 12.74 -3.23 14.12
N ALA A 37 12.27 -2.79 15.28
CA ALA A 37 11.39 -3.57 16.13
C ALA A 37 9.95 -3.29 15.73
N PHE A 38 9.31 -4.26 15.07
CA PHE A 38 7.88 -4.18 14.75
C PHE A 38 7.01 -4.91 15.79
N PRO A 39 5.73 -4.52 15.96
CA PRO A 39 4.76 -5.28 16.73
C PRO A 39 4.47 -6.63 16.05
N GLN A 40 4.01 -7.62 16.83
CA GLN A 40 3.86 -9.01 16.35
C GLN A 40 2.91 -9.15 15.14
N ASN A 41 1.86 -8.33 15.12
CA ASN A 41 0.88 -8.29 14.03
C ASN A 41 1.45 -7.79 12.70
N LEU A 42 2.56 -7.05 12.70
CA LEU A 42 3.28 -6.64 11.51
C LEU A 42 4.44 -7.60 11.19
N LYS A 43 5.11 -8.15 12.22
CA LYS A 43 6.21 -9.12 12.07
C LYS A 43 5.84 -10.40 11.35
N LYS A 44 4.56 -10.77 11.35
CA LYS A 44 4.10 -11.97 10.64
C LYS A 44 4.22 -11.83 9.12
N TYR A 45 4.37 -10.62 8.60
CA TYR A 45 4.47 -10.37 7.18
C TYR A 45 5.93 -10.38 6.70
N GLU A 46 6.25 -11.28 5.78
CA GLU A 46 7.61 -11.46 5.25
C GLU A 46 8.12 -10.20 4.51
N ASN A 47 7.22 -9.45 3.88
CA ASN A 47 7.55 -8.23 3.12
C ASN A 47 7.33 -6.93 3.90
N ILE A 48 7.17 -6.97 5.23
CA ILE A 48 6.90 -5.76 6.02
C ILE A 48 8.03 -4.73 5.93
N CYS A 49 9.28 -5.18 5.85
CA CYS A 49 10.43 -4.28 5.76
C CYS A 49 10.45 -3.54 4.41
N GLU A 50 10.11 -4.23 3.33
CA GLU A 50 9.99 -3.69 1.98
C GLU A 50 8.88 -2.64 1.92
N ILE A 51 7.72 -2.92 2.53
CA ILE A 51 6.58 -1.99 2.60
C ILE A 51 6.98 -0.71 3.31
N ILE A 52 7.59 -0.82 4.50
CA ILE A 52 7.99 0.35 5.29
C ILE A 52 9.07 1.15 4.57
N TYR A 53 10.05 0.46 3.97
CA TYR A 53 11.07 1.11 3.16
C TYR A 53 10.48 1.86 1.96
N MET A 54 9.47 1.29 1.29
CA MET A 54 8.75 1.99 0.22
C MET A 54 7.98 3.21 0.75
N GLY A 55 7.33 3.11 1.90
CA GLY A 55 6.66 4.26 2.54
C GLY A 55 7.61 5.42 2.81
N ASP A 56 8.76 5.12 3.39
CA ASP A 56 9.83 6.10 3.63
C ASP A 56 10.36 6.70 2.34
N PHE A 57 10.49 5.91 1.29
CA PHE A 57 10.92 6.39 -0.02
C PHE A 57 9.89 7.31 -0.68
N ILE A 58 8.59 7.00 -0.53
CA ILE A 58 7.48 7.73 -1.16
C ILE A 58 7.26 9.09 -0.49
N ASN A 59 7.18 9.14 0.84
CA ASN A 59 6.76 10.36 1.55
C ASN A 59 7.68 10.78 2.69
N ARG A 60 8.77 10.02 2.97
CA ARG A 60 9.57 10.15 4.21
C ARG A 60 8.72 10.08 5.49
N ALA A 61 7.48 9.63 5.37
CA ALA A 61 6.58 9.42 6.47
C ALA A 61 6.85 8.01 6.96
N ILE A 62 7.59 7.91 8.06
CA ILE A 62 7.67 6.67 8.82
C ILE A 62 6.24 6.41 9.27
N PHE A 63 5.61 5.36 8.74
CA PHE A 63 4.33 4.91 9.27
C PHE A 63 4.50 4.72 10.78
N ASN A 64 3.64 5.33 11.58
CA ASN A 64 3.46 4.80 12.92
C ASN A 64 2.88 3.38 12.79
N ASP A 65 3.27 2.48 13.68
CA ASP A 65 2.78 1.09 13.68
C ASP A 65 1.24 1.05 13.65
N ASP A 66 0.57 1.87 14.47
CA ASP A 66 -0.89 1.92 14.54
C ASP A 66 -1.53 2.34 13.22
N GLU A 67 -0.95 3.34 12.55
CA GLU A 67 -1.41 3.84 11.26
C GLU A 67 -1.28 2.79 10.15
N LEU A 68 -0.18 2.04 10.16
CA LEU A 68 0.04 0.95 9.20
C LEU A 68 -0.92 -0.21 9.47
N ILE A 69 -1.10 -0.58 10.74
CA ILE A 69 -2.03 -1.65 11.15
C ILE A 69 -3.45 -1.30 10.72
N ASP A 70 -3.91 -0.08 11.00
CA ASP A 70 -5.25 0.34 10.66
C ASP A 70 -5.42 0.54 9.15
N GLY A 71 -4.39 1.04 8.45
CA GLY A 71 -4.35 1.09 6.99
C GLY A 71 -4.49 -0.30 6.36
N ILE A 72 -3.71 -1.28 6.82
CA ILE A 72 -3.81 -2.68 6.37
C ILE A 72 -5.22 -3.22 6.59
N LYS A 73 -5.79 -3.06 7.80
CA LYS A 73 -7.16 -3.53 8.09
C LYS A 73 -8.19 -2.92 7.14
N ARG A 74 -8.16 -1.61 6.92
CA ARG A 74 -9.08 -0.91 6.01
C ARG A 74 -8.92 -1.42 4.59
N LEU A 75 -7.68 -1.55 4.11
CA LEU A 75 -7.40 -2.04 2.76
C LEU A 75 -7.81 -3.50 2.55
N THR A 76 -7.64 -4.36 3.55
CA THR A 76 -8.10 -5.75 3.52
C THR A 76 -9.62 -5.81 3.50
N ASN A 77 -10.29 -5.05 4.37
CA ASN A 77 -11.76 -4.99 4.41
C ASN A 77 -12.35 -4.42 3.10
N GLY A 78 -11.66 -3.45 2.48
CA GLY A 78 -12.02 -2.89 1.18
C GLY A 78 -11.67 -3.78 -0.02
N GLY A 79 -11.00 -4.92 0.19
CA GLY A 79 -10.63 -5.85 -0.89
C GLY A 79 -9.52 -5.33 -1.82
N PHE A 80 -8.74 -4.34 -1.40
CA PHE A 80 -7.63 -3.79 -2.17
C PHE A 80 -6.34 -4.60 -2.01
N ILE A 81 -6.16 -5.22 -0.84
CA ILE A 81 -5.03 -6.09 -0.53
C ILE A 81 -5.51 -7.43 0.04
N THR A 82 -4.64 -8.44 -0.05
CA THR A 82 -4.85 -9.77 0.53
C THR A 82 -3.58 -10.27 1.20
N GLU A 83 -3.74 -11.18 2.16
CA GLU A 83 -2.64 -11.91 2.78
C GLU A 83 -2.49 -13.27 2.08
N GLN A 84 -1.30 -13.55 1.56
CA GLN A 84 -0.99 -14.81 0.89
C GLN A 84 0.40 -15.29 1.31
N ASP A 85 0.50 -16.50 1.88
CA ASP A 85 1.75 -17.14 2.28
C ASP A 85 2.65 -16.24 3.17
N GLY A 86 2.04 -15.43 4.05
CA GLY A 86 2.78 -14.49 4.90
C GLY A 86 3.18 -13.18 4.20
N PHE A 87 2.72 -12.92 2.98
CA PHE A 87 2.94 -11.66 2.27
C PHE A 87 1.66 -10.81 2.22
N LEU A 88 1.81 -9.50 2.33
CA LEU A 88 0.77 -8.54 1.96
C LEU A 88 0.91 -8.19 0.48
N LEU A 89 -0.12 -8.48 -0.30
CA LEU A 89 -0.14 -8.27 -1.75
C LEU A 89 -1.37 -7.47 -2.16
N THR A 90 -1.28 -6.73 -3.26
CA THR A 90 -2.45 -6.12 -3.88
C THR A 90 -3.34 -7.18 -4.52
N THR A 91 -4.65 -6.96 -4.55
CA THR A 91 -5.58 -7.87 -5.25
C THR A 91 -5.54 -7.63 -6.76
N GLN A 92 -5.91 -8.65 -7.53
CA GLN A 92 -6.07 -8.52 -9.00
C GLN A 92 -7.06 -7.41 -9.38
N LYS A 93 -8.10 -7.21 -8.55
CA LYS A 93 -9.10 -6.16 -8.74
C LYS A 93 -8.46 -4.77 -8.69
N PHE A 94 -7.61 -4.53 -7.69
CA PHE A 94 -6.84 -3.30 -7.60
C PHE A 94 -5.86 -3.17 -8.78
N GLU A 95 -5.13 -4.23 -9.12
CA GLU A 95 -4.13 -4.20 -10.19
C GLU A 95 -4.75 -3.87 -11.55
N HIS A 96 -5.91 -4.43 -11.87
CA HIS A 96 -6.66 -4.06 -13.07
C HIS A 96 -7.09 -2.59 -13.05
N ALA A 97 -7.67 -2.11 -11.94
CA ALA A 97 -8.08 -0.70 -11.83
C ALA A 97 -6.90 0.26 -11.98
N TYR A 98 -5.75 -0.07 -11.36
CA TYR A 98 -4.52 0.71 -11.48
C TYR A 98 -3.98 0.69 -12.91
N SER A 99 -3.96 -0.48 -13.56
CA SER A 99 -3.52 -0.62 -14.94
C SER A 99 -4.41 0.19 -15.89
N ASP A 100 -5.73 0.10 -15.76
CA ASP A 100 -6.68 0.85 -16.58
C ASP A 100 -6.54 2.37 -16.41
N ALA A 101 -6.35 2.83 -15.16
CA ALA A 101 -6.14 4.23 -14.85
C ALA A 101 -4.80 4.77 -15.40
N THR A 102 -3.81 3.89 -15.58
CA THR A 102 -2.46 4.27 -15.98
C THR A 102 -2.08 3.86 -17.41
N LYS A 103 -2.97 3.19 -18.15
CA LYS A 103 -2.70 2.64 -19.50
C LYS A 103 -2.17 3.64 -20.52
N THR A 104 -2.55 4.92 -20.39
CA THR A 104 -2.12 5.99 -21.30
C THR A 104 -0.86 6.72 -20.80
N MET A 105 -0.38 6.40 -19.61
CA MET A 105 0.76 7.04 -18.96
C MET A 105 2.06 6.31 -19.33
N LYS A 106 2.90 6.94 -20.16
CA LYS A 106 4.20 6.35 -20.56
C LYS A 106 5.22 6.26 -19.43
N ASN A 107 5.20 7.21 -18.49
CA ASN A 107 6.06 7.25 -17.31
C ASN A 107 5.23 7.79 -16.15
N ILE A 108 5.11 7.03 -15.07
CA ILE A 108 4.30 7.40 -13.91
C ILE A 108 5.27 7.80 -12.79
N SER A 109 5.21 9.07 -12.38
CA SER A 109 5.91 9.51 -11.18
C SER A 109 5.24 8.93 -9.93
N ILE A 110 5.96 8.89 -8.80
CA ILE A 110 5.38 8.44 -7.52
C ILE A 110 4.18 9.30 -7.14
N GLU A 111 4.26 10.62 -7.37
CA GLU A 111 3.16 11.56 -7.14
C GLU A 111 1.93 11.24 -8.00
N ALA A 112 2.13 10.93 -9.29
CA ALA A 112 1.04 10.51 -10.16
C ALA A 112 0.43 9.17 -9.70
N ALA A 113 1.26 8.22 -9.26
CA ALA A 113 0.79 6.94 -8.72
C ALA A 113 -0.06 7.16 -7.46
N LEU A 114 0.36 8.05 -6.56
CA LEU A 114 -0.40 8.41 -5.35
C LEU A 114 -1.79 8.96 -5.69
N HIS A 115 -1.88 9.89 -6.65
CA HIS A 115 -3.17 10.45 -7.08
C HIS A 115 -4.07 9.42 -7.74
N VAL A 116 -3.52 8.52 -8.56
CA VAL A 116 -4.29 7.43 -9.16
C VAL A 116 -4.84 6.50 -8.06
N ILE A 117 -4.00 6.11 -7.11
CA ILE A 117 -4.39 5.22 -6.01
C ILE A 117 -5.44 5.89 -5.11
N ALA A 118 -5.30 7.19 -4.83
CA ALA A 118 -6.31 7.96 -4.13
C ALA A 118 -7.66 7.91 -4.85
N GLY A 119 -7.68 8.15 -6.17
CA GLY A 119 -8.92 8.06 -6.97
C GLY A 119 -9.54 6.66 -6.99
N ILE A 120 -8.73 5.59 -6.99
CA ILE A 120 -9.23 4.20 -6.89
C ILE A 120 -9.87 3.93 -5.53
N LEU A 121 -9.28 4.46 -4.45
CA LEU A 121 -9.83 4.32 -3.09
C LEU A 121 -11.13 5.13 -2.92
N GLU A 122 -11.20 6.34 -3.47
CA GLU A 122 -12.40 7.20 -3.43
C GLU A 122 -13.58 6.59 -4.19
N THR A 123 -13.32 5.91 -5.31
CA THR A 123 -14.36 5.27 -6.13
C THR A 123 -14.83 3.91 -5.58
N LYS A 124 -14.22 3.44 -4.47
CA LYS A 124 -14.54 2.19 -3.76
C LYS A 124 -14.82 1.00 -4.69
N LEU A 125 -13.94 0.73 -5.67
CA LEU A 125 -14.00 -0.46 -6.55
C LEU A 125 -15.43 -1.03 -6.73
N HIS A 126 -16.38 -0.22 -7.23
CA HIS A 126 -17.73 -0.65 -7.57
C HIS A 126 -17.68 -1.54 -8.82
N TYR A 127 -17.26 -2.77 -8.63
CA TYR A 127 -17.36 -3.85 -9.60
C TYR A 127 -17.91 -5.03 -8.81
N GLU A 128 -19.25 -5.11 -8.83
CA GLU A 128 -20.03 -6.31 -8.60
C GLU A 128 -19.67 -7.40 -9.61
#